data_AF-A0A1W6KG19-F1
#
_entry.id   AF-A0A1W6KG19-F1
#
_cell.length_a   1.000
_cell.length_b   1.000
_cell.length_c   1.000
_cell.angle_alpha   90.00
_cell.angle_beta   90.00
_cell.angle_gamma   90.00
#
_symmetry.space_group_name_H-M   'P 1'
#
loop_
_entity.id
_entity.type
_entity.pdbx_description
1 polymer ?
#
loop_
_entity_poly.entity_id
_entity_poly.type
_entity_poly.pdbx_seq_one_letter_code
_entity_poly.pdbx_strand_id
1 'polypeptide(L)' 'MKWLLILTLEHYIHTVPDFTKEVACENAGKKWESRVDSHHREWASWTCVQRQNPESDATN' A
#
# COMPACT_ATOMS: atom_id res chain seq x y z
N MET A 1 8.51 5.85 11.92
CA MET A 1 7.17 5.39 11.49
C MET A 1 7.30 4.88 10.06
N LYS A 2 6.71 3.72 9.75
CA LYS A 2 6.79 3.12 8.42
C LYS A 2 5.39 2.96 7.84
N TRP A 3 5.24 3.24 6.56
CA TRP A 3 4.01 3.08 5.80
C TRP A 3 4.12 1.86 4.89
N LEU A 4 2.99 1.19 4.70
CA LEU A 4 2.84 0.03 3.84
C LEU A 4 1.85 0.40 2.73
N LEU A 5 2.24 0.18 1.48
CA LEU A 5 1.34 0.26 0.34
C LEU A 5 0.76 -1.13 0.07
N ILE A 6 -0.56 -1.23 0.04
CA ILE A 6 -1.28 -2.43 -0.37
C ILE A 6 -1.82 -2.18 -1.77
N LEU A 7 -1.48 -3.05 -2.71
CA LEU A 7 -1.94 -3.04 -4.08
C LEU A 7 -2.86 -4.25 -4.29
N THR A 8 -4.05 -4.02 -4.83
CA THR A 8 -5.01 -5.06 -5.14
C THR A 8 -5.30 -5.02 -6.63
N LEU A 9 -5.15 -6.14 -7.32
CA LEU A 9 -5.46 -6.29 -8.74
C LEU A 9 -6.22 -7.60 -8.94
N GLU A 10 -7.49 -7.51 -9.29
CA GLU A 10 -8.37 -8.69 -9.41
C GLU A 10 -8.36 -9.56 -8.13
N HIS A 11 -7.71 -10.73 -8.19
CA HIS A 11 -7.57 -11.68 -7.10
C HIS A 11 -6.20 -11.64 -6.42
N TYR A 12 -5.32 -10.72 -6.82
CA TYR A 12 -3.96 -10.60 -6.33
C TYR A 12 -3.82 -9.43 -5.36
N ILE A 13 -3.19 -9.70 -4.21
CA ILE A 13 -2.81 -8.67 -3.23
C ILE A 13 -1.28 -8.67 -3.14
N HIS A 14 -0.68 -7.50 -3.35
CA HIS A 14 0.74 -7.25 -3.20
C HIS A 14 0.98 -6.16 -2.16
N THR A 15 2.01 -6.33 -1.32
CA THR A 15 2.35 -5.36 -0.29
C THR A 15 3.76 -4.85 -0.49
N VAL A 16 3.91 -3.51 -0.50
CA VAL A 16 5.20 -2.83 -0.61
C VAL A 16 5.47 -2.13 0.72
N PRO A 17 6.41 -2.63 1.53
CA PRO A 17 6.69 -2.07 2.85
C PRO A 17 7.65 -0.88 2.82
N ASP A 18 7.94 -0.37 4.02
CA ASP A 18 9.08 0.50 4.32
C ASP A 18 9.05 1.91 3.71
N PHE A 19 7.88 2.44 3.40
CA PHE A 19 7.76 3.86 3.07
C PHE A 19 7.99 4.72 4.32
N THR A 20 8.92 5.67 4.24
CA THR A 20 9.25 6.57 5.36
C THR A 20 8.25 7.71 5.56
N LYS A 21 7.40 7.98 4.56
CA LYS A 21 6.38 9.05 4.56
C LYS A 21 5.12 8.57 3.85
N GLU A 22 3.95 9.02 4.33
CA GLU A 22 2.65 8.74 3.71
C GLU A 22 2.60 9.19 2.26
N VAL A 23 3.02 10.42 1.98
CA VAL A 23 3.07 11.00 0.63
C VAL A 23 3.91 10.15 -0.33
N ALA A 24 4.99 9.51 0.15
CA ALA A 24 5.79 8.62 -0.67
C ALA A 24 5.05 7.32 -1.01
N CYS A 25 4.29 6.79 -0.04
CA CYS A 25 3.40 5.64 -0.25
C CYS A 25 2.30 5.96 -1.26
N GLU A 26 1.60 7.10 -1.11
CA GLU A 26 0.53 7.50 -2.04
C GLU A 26 1.04 7.70 -3.46
N ASN A 27 2.19 8.36 -3.61
CA ASN A 27 2.79 8.59 -4.92
C ASN A 27 3.18 7.27 -5.59
N ALA A 28 3.62 6.26 -4.83
CA ALA A 28 3.88 4.93 -5.36
C ALA A 28 2.58 4.21 -5.79
N GLY A 29 1.50 4.33 -5.02
CA GLY A 29 0.17 3.83 -5.38
C GLY A 29 -0.37 4.43 -6.68
N LYS A 30 -0.39 5.77 -6.77
CA LYS A 30 -0.77 6.51 -7.99
C LYS A 30 0.07 6.11 -9.20
N LYS A 31 1.39 5.98 -9.02
CA LYS A 31 2.30 5.56 -10.08
C LYS A 31 2.03 4.14 -10.54
N TRP A 32 1.74 3.22 -9.62
CA TRP A 32 1.32 1.87 -9.96
C TRP A 32 0.01 1.86 -10.74
N GLU A 33 -1.02 2.54 -10.25
CA GLU A 33 -2.35 2.62 -10.89
C GLU A 33 -2.29 3.24 -12.29
N SER A 34 -1.40 4.21 -12.51
CA SER A 34 -1.16 4.79 -13.84
C SER A 34 -0.54 3.81 -14.85
N ARG A 35 0.07 2.72 -14.38
CA ARG A 35 0.70 1.66 -15.19
C ARG A 35 -0.19 0.43 -15.36
N VAL A 36 -1.32 0.35 -14.67
CA VAL A 36 -2.28 -0.73 -14.86
C VAL A 36 -2.99 -0.54 -16.20
N ASP A 37 -3.02 -1.61 -17.00
CA ASP A 37 -3.71 -1.61 -18.29
C ASP A 37 -5.20 -1.31 -18.13
N SER A 38 -5.80 -0.71 -19.16
CA SER A 38 -7.20 -0.23 -19.11
C SER A 38 -8.21 -1.33 -18.79
N HIS A 39 -7.92 -2.58 -19.18
CA HIS A 39 -8.75 -3.73 -18.86
C HIS A 39 -8.79 -3.99 -17.34
N HIS A 40 -7.64 -3.98 -16.67
CA HIS A 40 -7.58 -4.33 -15.26
C HIS A 40 -7.83 -3.15 -14.30
N ARG A 41 -7.93 -1.92 -14.83
CA ARG A 41 -8.08 -0.70 -14.04
C ARG A 41 -9.35 -0.69 -13.18
N GLU A 42 -10.44 -1.31 -13.63
CA GLU A 42 -11.70 -1.37 -12.87
C GLU A 42 -11.62 -2.25 -11.61
N TRP A 43 -10.67 -3.19 -11.57
CA TRP A 43 -10.40 -4.06 -10.41
C TRP A 43 -9.10 -3.71 -9.68
N ALA A 44 -8.45 -2.62 -10.09
CA ALA A 44 -7.25 -2.12 -9.46
C ALA A 44 -7.60 -1.17 -8.31
N SER A 45 -7.04 -1.40 -7.13
CA SER A 45 -7.11 -0.45 -6.03
C SER A 45 -5.80 -0.45 -5.26
N TRP A 46 -5.51 0.66 -4.60
CA TRP A 46 -4.35 0.77 -3.73
C TRP A 46 -4.70 1.54 -2.46
N THR A 47 -4.03 1.21 -1.37
CA THR A 47 -4.20 1.92 -0.09
C THR A 47 -2.89 2.00 0.68
N CYS A 48 -2.72 3.09 1.42
CA CYS A 48 -1.57 3.30 2.29
C CYS A 48 -2.00 3.13 3.74
N VAL A 49 -1.35 2.20 4.45
CA VAL A 49 -1.60 1.95 5.86
C VAL A 49 -0.35 2.24 6.68
N GLN A 50 -0.53 2.89 7.82
CA GLN A 50 0.56 3.12 8.74
C GLN A 50 0.86 1.81 9.48
N ARG A 51 2.09 1.31 9.37
CA ARG A 51 2.54 0.17 10.14
C ARG A 51 2.73 0.66 11.58
N GLN A 52 1.78 0.35 12.45
CA GLN A 52 2.00 0.46 13.89
C GLN A 52 3.13 -0.52 14.23
N ASN A 53 4.18 -0.04 14.90
CA ASN A 53 5.23 -0.93 15.37
C ASN A 53 4.58 -2.03 16.23
N PRO A 54 4.90 -3.32 16.05
CA PRO A 54 4.41 -4.38 16.93
C PRO A 54 4.99 -4.33 18.37
N GLU A 55 5.48 -3.18 18.84
CA GLU A 55 6.16 -3.02 20.14
C GLU A 55 5.36 -2.22 21.17
N SER A 56 4.03 -2.13 21.02
CA SER A 56 3.20 -1.43 22.00
C SER A 56 1.90 -2.15 22.33
N ASP A 57 1.95 -3.48 22.49
CA ASP A 57 0.88 -4.23 23.17
C ASP A 57 1.37 -5.58 23.75
N ALA A 58 2.47 -5.56 24.49
CA ALA A 58 2.93 -6.71 25.28
C ALA A 58 3.39 -6.27 26.67
N THR A 59 2.55 -5.51 27.39
CA THR A 59 2.68 -5.37 28.85
C THR A 59 1.32 -5.03 29.46
N ASN A 60 0.56 -6.05 29.83
CA ASN A 60 -0.33 -6.00 30.98
C ASN A 60 -0.54 -7.42 31.53
#